data_AF-S9QNU8-F1
#
_entry.id   AF-S9QNU8-F1
#
_cell.length_a   1.000
_cell.length_b   1.000
_cell.length_c   1.000
_cell.angle_alpha   90.00
_cell.angle_beta   90.00
_cell.angle_gamma   90.00
#
_symmetry.space_group_name_H-M   'P 1'
#
loop_
_entity.id
_entity.type
_entity.pdbx_description
1 polymer ?
#
loop_
_entity_poly.entity_id
_entity_poly.type
_entity_poly.pdbx_seq_one_letter_code
_entity_poly.pdbx_strand_id
1 'polypeptide(L)'
;MGGTYRPALAAFSALEGWWGASYGDRELARAMFASPRAADMANIVGHPTADAFAAAFEAARDEAFYVFAQPLSINVLNGFSFKATYLHQDVERLFTQLPHFQNPNVLRFRVMETARIMLRLLWGNMNGLWRGVYERRTLLTTLLLGMMHNRLLRQHSHQGRPLYNQSGVAFTLLTFAYAPAQAWRDKQAQMPQGYGFNEDQWYYFWRIFGSLLGLHSQLIPHNHDEAQEMWYQFFANGICRGNPHSLDYRQPGFSSLNVGLNNAFNAANNVAPDKMTTLDLLSFFPSWLVTQVRNHPRWREFRKGR
;
A
#
# COMPACT_ATOMS: atom_id res chain seq x y z
N MET A 1 15.78 27.16 -3.30
CA MET A 1 16.75 26.07 -3.53
C MET A 1 15.98 24.84 -4.01
N GLY A 2 16.03 24.54 -5.30
CA GLY A 2 15.30 23.41 -5.90
C GLY A 2 16.10 22.12 -5.74
N GLY A 3 15.70 21.27 -4.80
CA GLY A 3 16.35 19.98 -4.59
C GLY A 3 16.03 19.03 -5.75
N THR A 4 17.04 18.43 -6.36
CA THR A 4 16.85 17.38 -7.38
C THR A 4 15.95 16.27 -6.82
N TYR A 5 14.90 15.89 -7.57
CA TYR A 5 14.04 14.77 -7.18
C TYR A 5 14.90 13.50 -7.00
N ARG A 6 14.80 12.87 -5.84
CA ARG A 6 15.49 11.60 -5.54
C ARG A 6 14.45 10.47 -5.55
N PRO A 7 14.59 9.46 -6.43
CA PRO A 7 13.71 8.29 -6.46
C PRO A 7 13.63 7.60 -5.10
N ALA A 8 12.42 7.21 -4.69
CA ALA A 8 12.23 6.46 -3.45
C ALA A 8 12.96 5.12 -3.52
N LEU A 9 12.89 4.42 -4.65
CA LEU A 9 13.55 3.11 -4.86
C LEU A 9 15.07 3.16 -4.72
N ALA A 10 15.71 4.26 -5.13
CA ALA A 10 17.15 4.43 -4.97
C ALA A 10 17.53 4.61 -3.48
N ALA A 11 16.73 5.39 -2.74
CA ALA A 11 16.90 5.53 -1.29
C ALA A 11 16.64 4.21 -0.55
N PHE A 12 15.68 3.40 -1.01
CA PHE A 12 15.45 2.04 -0.51
C PHE A 12 16.65 1.14 -0.71
N SER A 13 17.17 1.07 -1.94
CA SER A 13 18.30 0.20 -2.27
C SER A 13 19.55 0.52 -1.42
N ALA A 14 19.77 1.80 -1.10
CA ALA A 14 20.87 2.22 -0.24
C ALA A 14 20.68 1.80 1.23
N LEU A 15 19.45 1.87 1.75
CA LEU A 15 19.12 1.44 3.11
C LEU A 15 19.09 -0.10 3.24
N GLU A 16 18.64 -0.80 2.19
CA GLU A 16 18.64 -2.26 2.12
C GLU A 16 20.08 -2.82 2.15
N GLY A 17 21.02 -2.17 1.45
CA GLY A 17 22.44 -2.52 1.51
C GLY A 17 23.05 -2.43 2.91
N TRP A 18 22.46 -1.64 3.81
CA TRP A 18 22.93 -1.44 5.19
C TRP A 18 22.51 -2.57 6.15
N TRP A 19 21.38 -3.25 5.87
CA TRP A 19 20.88 -4.36 6.70
C TRP A 19 21.42 -5.73 6.25
N GLY A 20 22.26 -5.75 5.22
CA GLY A 20 22.86 -6.97 4.67
C GLY A 20 21.85 -7.83 3.90
N ALA A 21 22.35 -8.67 3.00
CA ALA A 21 21.51 -9.55 2.20
C ALA A 21 20.98 -10.78 2.98
N SER A 22 20.96 -10.75 4.30
CA SER A 22 20.81 -11.93 5.18
C SER A 22 19.54 -11.91 6.04
N TYR A 23 18.77 -10.83 6.03
CA TYR A 23 17.55 -10.70 6.83
C TYR A 23 16.31 -10.90 5.96
N GLY A 24 15.75 -12.12 5.98
CA GLY A 24 14.42 -12.41 5.48
C GLY A 24 13.33 -12.15 6.53
N ASP A 25 12.06 -12.27 6.11
CA ASP A 25 10.87 -12.03 6.94
C ASP A 25 10.84 -12.98 8.15
N ARG A 26 11.35 -14.20 8.01
CA ARG A 26 11.42 -15.18 9.12
C ARG A 26 12.51 -14.83 10.11
N GLU A 27 13.67 -14.41 9.64
CA GLU A 27 14.79 -13.97 10.46
C GLU A 27 14.40 -12.71 11.24
N LEU A 28 13.72 -11.77 10.58
CA LEU A 28 13.20 -10.57 11.22
C LEU A 28 12.07 -10.91 12.22
N ALA A 29 11.14 -11.79 11.88
CA ALA A 29 10.13 -12.28 12.82
C ALA A 29 10.77 -12.93 14.04
N ARG A 30 11.78 -13.79 13.86
CA ARG A 30 12.52 -14.39 14.97
C ARG A 30 13.22 -13.34 15.83
N ALA A 31 13.86 -12.35 15.22
CA ALA A 31 14.50 -11.26 15.95
C ALA A 31 13.48 -10.44 16.76
N MET A 32 12.29 -10.18 16.21
CA MET A 32 11.19 -9.48 16.88
C MET A 32 10.70 -10.25 18.12
N PHE A 33 10.55 -11.56 18.01
CA PHE A 33 10.09 -12.44 19.09
C PHE A 33 11.19 -12.87 20.07
N ALA A 34 12.47 -12.68 19.73
CA ALA A 34 13.60 -12.89 20.64
C ALA A 34 13.91 -11.64 21.48
N SER A 35 13.19 -10.53 21.27
CA SER A 35 13.40 -9.27 21.99
C SER A 35 12.77 -9.30 23.39
N PRO A 36 13.21 -8.40 24.31
CA PRO A 36 12.54 -8.20 25.60
C PRO A 36 11.06 -7.80 25.50
N ARG A 37 10.59 -7.42 24.30
CA ARG A 37 9.20 -7.05 24.00
C ARG A 37 8.44 -8.14 23.25
N ALA A 38 8.86 -9.40 23.37
CA ALA A 38 8.21 -10.52 22.69
C ALA A 38 6.70 -10.63 23.01
N ALA A 39 6.29 -10.34 24.25
CA ALA A 39 4.88 -10.34 24.65
C ALA A 39 4.07 -9.24 23.95
N ASP A 40 4.61 -8.02 23.89
CA ASP A 40 4.00 -6.92 23.14
C ASP A 40 3.90 -7.27 21.64
N MET A 41 4.94 -7.91 21.11
CA MET A 41 4.97 -8.36 19.72
C MET A 41 3.87 -9.37 19.44
N ALA A 42 3.73 -10.39 20.30
CA ALA A 42 2.68 -11.41 20.18
C ALA A 42 1.28 -10.78 20.22
N ASN A 43 1.08 -9.75 21.04
CA ASN A 43 -0.18 -9.00 21.12
C ASN A 43 -0.44 -8.18 19.85
N ILE A 44 0.56 -7.49 19.32
CA ILE A 44 0.44 -6.65 18.11
C ILE A 44 0.14 -7.52 16.88
N VAL A 45 0.86 -8.62 16.71
CA VAL A 45 0.69 -9.48 15.53
C VAL A 45 -0.44 -10.49 15.69
N GLY A 46 -0.87 -10.79 16.92
CA GLY A 46 -1.94 -11.74 17.22
C GLY A 46 -1.52 -13.20 17.14
N HIS A 47 -0.22 -13.51 17.24
CA HIS A 47 0.30 -14.88 17.18
C HIS A 47 1.34 -15.13 18.28
N PRO A 48 1.34 -16.32 18.90
CA PRO A 48 2.16 -16.60 20.09
C PRO A 48 3.65 -16.85 19.76
N THR A 49 3.98 -17.14 18.50
CA THR A 49 5.36 -17.50 18.10
C THR A 49 5.73 -16.84 16.77
N ALA A 50 7.04 -16.66 16.55
CA ALA A 50 7.59 -16.13 15.30
C ALA A 50 7.19 -16.96 14.08
N ASP A 51 7.20 -18.29 14.19
CA ASP A 51 6.85 -19.18 13.08
C ASP A 51 5.34 -19.12 12.76
N ALA A 52 4.48 -19.04 13.79
CA ALA A 52 3.05 -18.86 13.60
C ALA A 52 2.73 -17.51 12.95
N PHE A 53 3.37 -16.43 13.43
CA PHE A 53 3.28 -15.11 12.82
C PHE A 53 3.74 -15.13 11.36
N ALA A 54 4.91 -15.70 11.07
CA ALA A 54 5.47 -15.74 9.73
C ALA A 54 4.58 -16.53 8.75
N ALA A 55 3.98 -17.64 9.19
CA ALA A 55 3.05 -18.41 8.37
C ALA A 55 1.75 -17.64 8.10
N ALA A 56 1.16 -17.00 9.12
CA ALA A 56 -0.04 -16.19 8.97
C ALA A 56 0.19 -14.97 8.08
N PHE A 57 1.31 -14.27 8.27
CA PHE A 57 1.69 -13.13 7.44
C PHE A 57 1.98 -13.53 5.99
N GLU A 58 2.55 -14.72 5.77
CA GLU A 58 2.73 -15.27 4.42
C GLU A 58 1.38 -15.48 3.72
N ALA A 59 0.40 -16.09 4.41
CA ALA A 59 -0.94 -16.28 3.86
C ALA A 59 -1.64 -14.94 3.57
N ALA A 60 -1.52 -13.98 4.48
CA ALA A 60 -2.08 -12.64 4.32
C ALA A 60 -1.49 -11.88 3.13
N ARG A 61 -0.16 -11.97 2.97
CA ARG A 61 0.54 -11.38 1.84
C ARG A 61 0.13 -12.04 0.52
N ASP A 62 -0.04 -13.36 0.48
CA ASP A 62 -0.47 -14.07 -0.72
C ASP A 62 -1.88 -13.63 -1.15
N GLU A 63 -2.79 -13.45 -0.19
CA GLU A 63 -4.11 -12.89 -0.45
C GLU A 63 -4.02 -11.46 -0.96
N ALA A 64 -3.21 -10.61 -0.31
CA ALA A 64 -2.99 -9.24 -0.75
C ALA A 64 -2.40 -9.20 -2.18
N PHE A 65 -1.42 -10.05 -2.50
CA PHE A 65 -0.88 -10.17 -3.85
C PHE A 65 -1.96 -10.56 -4.86
N TYR A 66 -2.78 -11.58 -4.54
CA TYR A 66 -3.88 -12.02 -5.39
C TYR A 66 -4.84 -10.87 -5.70
N VAL A 67 -5.30 -10.14 -4.68
CA VAL A 67 -6.21 -9.01 -4.80
C VAL A 67 -5.57 -7.88 -5.60
N PHE A 68 -4.36 -7.44 -5.24
CA PHE A 68 -3.65 -6.34 -5.91
C PHE A 68 -3.37 -6.59 -7.39
N ALA A 69 -3.10 -7.85 -7.77
CA ALA A 69 -2.79 -8.22 -9.15
C ALA A 69 -4.04 -8.32 -10.05
N GLN A 70 -5.25 -8.17 -9.50
CA GLN A 70 -6.46 -8.21 -10.31
C GLN A 70 -6.73 -6.87 -11.03
N PRO A 71 -7.30 -6.91 -12.25
CA PRO A 71 -7.68 -5.71 -12.99
C PRO A 71 -8.60 -4.76 -12.21
N LEU A 72 -9.51 -5.31 -11.39
CA LEU A 72 -10.42 -4.53 -10.54
C LEU A 72 -9.62 -3.62 -9.59
N SER A 73 -8.70 -4.19 -8.82
CA SER A 73 -7.86 -3.45 -7.89
C SER A 73 -6.95 -2.47 -8.60
N ILE A 74 -6.33 -2.87 -9.72
CA ILE A 74 -5.46 -1.97 -10.52
C ILE A 74 -6.23 -0.73 -10.97
N ASN A 75 -7.47 -0.90 -11.43
CA ASN A 75 -8.32 0.20 -11.85
C ASN A 75 -8.70 1.12 -10.69
N VAL A 76 -9.03 0.57 -9.52
CA VAL A 76 -9.33 1.37 -8.32
C VAL A 76 -8.10 2.15 -7.86
N LEU A 77 -6.94 1.49 -7.83
CA LEU A 77 -5.68 2.10 -7.40
C LEU A 77 -5.30 3.28 -8.30
N ASN A 78 -5.27 3.03 -9.61
CA ASN A 78 -4.88 4.03 -10.61
C ASN A 78 -5.94 5.13 -10.80
N GLY A 79 -7.22 4.76 -10.80
CA GLY A 79 -8.34 5.67 -11.06
C GLY A 79 -8.77 6.49 -9.84
N PHE A 80 -8.53 6.00 -8.62
CA PHE A 80 -9.00 6.62 -7.39
C PHE A 80 -7.90 6.70 -6.30
N SER A 81 -7.41 5.57 -5.78
CA SER A 81 -6.65 5.55 -4.52
C SER A 81 -5.44 6.48 -4.51
N PHE A 82 -4.63 6.49 -5.58
CA PHE A 82 -3.45 7.38 -5.64
C PHE A 82 -3.83 8.85 -5.52
N LYS A 83 -4.87 9.29 -6.23
CA LYS A 83 -5.37 10.67 -6.15
C LYS A 83 -6.06 10.94 -4.82
N ALA A 84 -6.77 9.94 -4.28
CA ALA A 84 -7.52 10.03 -3.04
C ALA A 84 -6.63 10.38 -1.85
N THR A 85 -5.35 9.99 -1.84
CA THR A 85 -4.39 10.39 -0.79
C THR A 85 -4.35 11.91 -0.56
N TYR A 86 -4.55 12.72 -1.61
CA TYR A 86 -4.55 14.17 -1.54
C TYR A 86 -5.84 14.77 -0.98
N LEU A 87 -6.89 13.98 -0.73
CA LEU A 87 -8.11 14.48 -0.09
C LEU A 87 -7.86 14.88 1.37
N HIS A 88 -6.84 14.31 2.01
CA HIS A 88 -6.43 14.68 3.36
C HIS A 88 -5.65 16.01 3.35
N GLN A 89 -6.12 16.98 4.13
CA GLN A 89 -5.62 18.36 4.07
C GLN A 89 -4.12 18.50 4.32
N ASP A 90 -3.56 17.78 5.30
CA ASP A 90 -2.11 17.85 5.55
C ASP A 90 -1.27 17.21 4.45
N VAL A 91 -1.78 16.13 3.84
CA VAL A 91 -1.09 15.43 2.75
C VAL A 91 -1.08 16.32 1.52
N GLU A 92 -2.22 16.93 1.20
CA GLU A 92 -2.30 17.97 0.17
C GLU A 92 -1.29 19.09 0.44
N ARG A 93 -1.33 19.70 1.62
CA ARG A 93 -0.43 20.80 2.01
C ARG A 93 1.03 20.41 1.88
N LEU A 94 1.40 19.23 2.38
CA LEU A 94 2.76 18.68 2.26
C LEU A 94 3.22 18.66 0.80
N PHE A 95 2.40 18.11 -0.09
CA PHE A 95 2.77 18.01 -1.50
C PHE A 95 2.66 19.33 -2.27
N THR A 96 1.85 20.29 -1.81
CA THR A 96 1.89 21.66 -2.38
C THR A 96 3.17 22.41 -2.05
N GLN A 97 3.79 22.13 -0.89
CA GLN A 97 5.07 22.73 -0.47
C GLN A 97 6.27 22.16 -1.23
N LEU A 98 6.07 21.09 -1.99
CA LEU A 98 7.12 20.40 -2.73
C LEU A 98 6.89 20.60 -4.23
N PRO A 99 7.55 21.59 -4.88
CA PRO A 99 7.23 22.01 -6.27
C PRO A 99 7.33 20.88 -7.30
N HIS A 100 8.20 19.89 -7.07
CA HIS A 100 8.37 18.72 -7.93
C HIS A 100 7.10 17.87 -8.03
N PHE A 101 6.21 17.93 -7.03
CA PHE A 101 4.96 17.16 -7.02
C PHE A 101 3.84 17.83 -7.82
N GLN A 102 4.11 19.01 -8.37
CA GLN A 102 3.26 19.64 -9.39
C GLN A 102 3.76 19.35 -10.81
N ASN A 103 4.83 18.56 -10.96
CA ASN A 103 5.30 18.09 -12.26
C ASN A 103 4.63 16.75 -12.63
N PRO A 104 3.88 16.67 -13.75
CA PRO A 104 3.21 15.45 -14.19
C PRO A 104 4.13 14.23 -14.35
N ASN A 105 5.36 14.45 -14.85
CA ASN A 105 6.32 13.35 -15.07
C ASN A 105 6.79 12.76 -13.73
N VAL A 106 7.03 13.62 -12.73
CA VAL A 106 7.44 13.19 -11.39
C VAL A 106 6.29 12.47 -10.69
N LEU A 107 5.06 12.97 -10.79
CA LEU A 107 3.88 12.30 -10.23
C LEU A 107 3.67 10.92 -10.85
N ARG A 108 3.76 10.81 -12.18
CA ARG A 108 3.66 9.51 -12.88
C ARG A 108 4.73 8.56 -12.38
N PHE A 109 5.98 9.01 -12.28
CA PHE A 109 7.08 8.21 -11.75
C PHE A 109 6.80 7.73 -10.32
N ARG A 110 6.28 8.58 -9.42
CA ARG A 110 5.93 8.19 -8.05
C ARG A 110 4.82 7.16 -7.94
N VAL A 111 3.77 7.28 -8.76
CA VAL A 111 2.70 6.27 -8.83
C VAL A 111 3.31 4.92 -9.21
N MET A 112 4.19 4.92 -10.22
CA MET A 112 4.90 3.72 -10.66
C MET A 112 5.90 3.20 -9.62
N GLU A 113 6.63 4.06 -8.91
CA GLU A 113 7.51 3.65 -7.80
C GLU A 113 6.72 3.05 -6.65
N THR A 114 5.57 3.63 -6.29
CA THR A 114 4.71 3.09 -5.22
C THR A 114 4.15 1.74 -5.63
N ALA A 115 3.71 1.59 -6.89
CA ALA A 115 3.31 0.30 -7.44
C ALA A 115 4.45 -0.71 -7.40
N ARG A 116 5.68 -0.32 -7.78
CA ARG A 116 6.87 -1.18 -7.70
C ARG A 116 7.20 -1.59 -6.27
N ILE A 117 7.15 -0.66 -5.31
CA ILE A 117 7.41 -0.94 -3.89
C ILE A 117 6.34 -1.89 -3.35
N MET A 118 5.05 -1.62 -3.61
CA MET A 118 3.95 -2.51 -3.23
C MET A 118 4.10 -3.89 -3.87
N LEU A 119 4.45 -3.96 -5.16
CA LEU A 119 4.71 -5.25 -5.80
C LEU A 119 5.92 -5.95 -5.19
N ARG A 120 7.04 -5.27 -4.91
CA ARG A 120 8.20 -5.87 -4.21
C ARG A 120 7.81 -6.38 -2.81
N LEU A 121 7.00 -5.64 -2.09
CA LEU A 121 6.46 -6.03 -0.79
C LEU A 121 5.60 -7.29 -0.92
N LEU A 122 4.74 -7.37 -1.92
CA LEU A 122 3.83 -8.50 -2.10
C LEU A 122 4.52 -9.71 -2.77
N TRP A 123 5.59 -9.49 -3.55
CA TRP A 123 6.30 -10.47 -4.40
C TRP A 123 7.10 -11.53 -3.63
N GLY A 124 7.40 -11.32 -2.35
CA GLY A 124 8.33 -12.15 -1.57
C GLY A 124 8.06 -13.67 -1.56
N ASN A 125 6.98 -14.20 -2.13
CA ASN A 125 6.61 -15.61 -2.07
C ASN A 125 6.77 -16.47 -3.35
N MET A 126 7.93 -16.41 -4.03
CA MET A 126 8.23 -17.42 -5.04
C MET A 126 8.81 -18.70 -4.39
N ASN A 127 7.96 -19.67 -4.05
CA ASN A 127 8.39 -21.04 -3.78
C ASN A 127 8.64 -21.81 -5.09
N GLY A 128 9.70 -22.62 -5.15
CA GLY A 128 10.14 -23.40 -6.33
C GLY A 128 11.56 -23.06 -6.78
N LEU A 129 11.87 -23.26 -8.06
CA LEU A 129 13.18 -22.98 -8.70
C LEU A 129 13.70 -21.54 -8.46
N TRP A 130 12.82 -20.62 -8.06
CA TRP A 130 13.07 -19.19 -7.86
C TRP A 130 13.26 -18.79 -6.39
N ARG A 131 13.13 -19.74 -5.44
CA ARG A 131 13.26 -19.51 -3.98
C ARG A 131 14.65 -19.03 -3.57
N GLY A 132 15.70 -19.43 -4.31
CA GLY A 132 17.08 -19.03 -4.03
C GLY A 132 17.47 -17.64 -4.53
N VAL A 133 16.62 -17.02 -5.38
CA VAL A 133 16.96 -15.75 -6.06
C VAL A 133 16.27 -14.55 -5.37
N TYR A 134 15.19 -14.78 -4.61
CA TYR A 134 14.36 -13.72 -4.04
C TYR A 134 13.99 -14.01 -2.59
N GLU A 135 14.71 -13.39 -1.65
CA GLU A 135 14.38 -13.47 -0.23
C GLU A 135 13.09 -12.69 0.09
N ARG A 136 12.26 -13.29 0.95
CA ARG A 136 11.07 -12.71 1.57
C ARG A 136 11.50 -11.50 2.40
N ARG A 137 11.33 -10.26 1.93
CA ARG A 137 11.75 -9.04 2.66
C ARG A 137 10.62 -8.03 2.88
N THR A 138 9.37 -8.48 2.83
CA THR A 138 8.21 -7.62 2.96
C THR A 138 8.24 -6.81 4.26
N LEU A 139 8.57 -7.44 5.38
CA LEU A 139 8.62 -6.79 6.69
C LEU A 139 9.74 -5.74 6.72
N LEU A 140 10.94 -6.12 6.25
CA LEU A 140 12.11 -5.24 6.22
C LEU A 140 11.89 -4.03 5.30
N THR A 141 11.42 -4.24 4.07
CA THR A 141 11.13 -3.17 3.12
C THR A 141 10.08 -2.20 3.67
N THR A 142 9.05 -2.70 4.37
CA THR A 142 8.03 -1.85 5.00
C THR A 142 8.62 -0.99 6.13
N LEU A 143 9.47 -1.57 6.99
CA LEU A 143 10.15 -0.83 8.05
C LEU A 143 11.07 0.27 7.48
N LEU A 144 11.82 -0.06 6.43
CA LEU A 144 12.66 0.91 5.71
C LEU A 144 11.82 2.05 5.14
N LEU A 145 10.61 1.76 4.64
CA LEU A 145 9.68 2.77 4.10
C LEU A 145 9.22 3.72 5.21
N GLY A 146 8.81 3.18 6.35
CA GLY A 146 8.43 3.96 7.52
C GLY A 146 9.57 4.85 8.02
N MET A 147 10.78 4.32 8.14
CA MET A 147 11.96 5.08 8.57
C MET A 147 12.34 6.19 7.58
N MET A 148 12.32 5.88 6.27
CA MET A 148 12.65 6.84 5.22
C MET A 148 11.65 8.00 5.20
N HIS A 149 10.34 7.71 5.26
CA HIS A 149 9.31 8.75 5.27
C HIS A 149 9.40 9.62 6.52
N ASN A 150 9.58 9.02 7.69
CA ASN A 150 9.78 9.78 8.93
C ASN A 150 11.00 10.69 8.85
N ARG A 151 12.12 10.23 8.29
CA ARG A 151 13.33 11.05 8.16
C ARG A 151 13.18 12.19 7.17
N LEU A 152 12.62 11.93 5.98
CA LEU A 152 12.57 12.91 4.89
C LEU A 152 11.48 13.97 5.08
N LEU A 153 10.34 13.57 5.66
CA LEU A 153 9.15 14.42 5.69
C LEU A 153 8.98 15.18 7.01
N ARG A 154 9.66 14.78 8.10
CA ARG A 154 9.56 15.41 9.43
C ARG A 154 9.89 16.90 9.47
N GLN A 155 10.71 17.39 8.53
CA GLN A 155 11.05 18.81 8.45
C GLN A 155 9.88 19.71 7.97
N HIS A 156 8.85 19.13 7.37
CA HIS A 156 7.73 19.89 6.82
C HIS A 156 6.65 20.09 7.88
N SER A 157 6.35 21.35 8.16
CA SER A 157 5.34 21.74 9.15
C SER A 157 4.51 22.91 8.63
N HIS A 158 3.33 23.06 9.22
CA HIS A 158 2.45 24.21 8.99
C HIS A 158 1.91 24.67 10.33
N GLN A 159 2.11 25.95 10.64
CA GLN A 159 1.71 26.54 11.93
C GLN A 159 2.28 25.76 13.13
N GLY A 160 3.54 25.30 13.05
CA GLY A 160 4.20 24.52 14.10
C GLY A 160 3.76 23.04 14.17
N ARG A 161 2.75 22.60 13.42
CA ARG A 161 2.31 21.21 13.36
C ARG A 161 3.01 20.44 12.22
N PRO A 162 3.55 19.23 12.45
CA PRO A 162 4.07 18.38 11.38
C PRO A 162 2.99 18.02 10.36
N LEU A 163 3.31 18.16 9.07
CA LEU A 163 2.40 17.77 7.97
C LEU A 163 2.42 16.27 7.70
N TYR A 164 3.57 15.60 7.89
CA TYR A 164 3.63 14.15 7.93
C TYR A 164 3.33 13.68 9.36
N ASN A 165 2.13 13.13 9.55
CA ASN A 165 1.61 12.72 10.85
C ASN A 165 0.79 11.43 10.75
N GLN A 166 0.41 10.88 11.91
CA GLN A 166 -0.33 9.63 12.04
C GLN A 166 -1.64 9.64 11.22
N SER A 167 -2.38 10.75 11.25
CA SER A 167 -3.64 10.94 10.50
C SER A 167 -3.44 10.80 8.98
N GLY A 168 -2.43 11.49 8.43
CA GLY A 168 -2.14 11.42 6.99
C GLY A 168 -1.67 10.03 6.54
N VAL A 169 -0.86 9.35 7.37
CA VAL A 169 -0.40 7.98 7.08
C VAL A 169 -1.55 6.98 7.17
N ALA A 170 -2.41 7.09 8.18
CA ALA A 170 -3.57 6.23 8.36
C ALA A 170 -4.56 6.39 7.20
N PHE A 171 -4.89 7.62 6.83
CA PHE A 171 -5.76 7.87 5.67
C PHE A 171 -5.15 7.37 4.37
N THR A 172 -3.84 7.58 4.17
CA THR A 172 -3.14 7.02 3.00
C THR A 172 -3.29 5.51 2.96
N LEU A 173 -3.02 4.81 4.07
CA LEU A 173 -3.21 3.36 4.16
C LEU A 173 -4.66 2.95 3.84
N LEU A 174 -5.66 3.66 4.38
CA LEU A 174 -7.07 3.41 4.08
C LEU A 174 -7.39 3.53 2.58
N THR A 175 -6.81 4.49 1.85
CA THR A 175 -7.04 4.57 0.40
C THR A 175 -6.60 3.31 -0.36
N PHE A 176 -5.61 2.59 0.15
CA PHE A 176 -5.11 1.34 -0.44
C PHE A 176 -5.76 0.09 0.16
N ALA A 177 -6.21 0.13 1.41
CA ALA A 177 -6.84 -0.99 2.09
C ALA A 177 -8.34 -1.05 1.84
N TYR A 178 -9.05 0.04 2.10
CA TYR A 178 -10.52 0.09 2.08
C TYR A 178 -11.09 0.23 0.66
N ALA A 179 -10.58 1.15 -0.15
CA ALA A 179 -11.19 1.39 -1.47
C ALA A 179 -11.15 0.16 -2.39
N PRO A 180 -10.03 -0.60 -2.50
CA PRO A 180 -10.04 -1.87 -3.21
C PRO A 180 -10.98 -2.89 -2.57
N ALA A 181 -10.96 -3.07 -1.24
CA ALA A 181 -11.85 -4.01 -0.56
C ALA A 181 -13.34 -3.72 -0.83
N GLN A 182 -13.75 -2.44 -0.80
CA GLN A 182 -15.12 -2.04 -1.11
C GLN A 182 -15.49 -2.40 -2.55
N ALA A 183 -14.61 -2.12 -3.52
CA ALA A 183 -14.86 -2.47 -4.90
C ALA A 183 -15.01 -3.99 -5.09
N TRP A 184 -14.27 -4.79 -4.31
CA TRP A 184 -14.42 -6.23 -4.29
C TRP A 184 -15.73 -6.69 -3.63
N ARG A 185 -16.13 -6.12 -2.49
CA ARG A 185 -17.44 -6.39 -1.86
C ARG A 185 -18.59 -6.04 -2.81
N ASP A 186 -18.53 -4.90 -3.47
CA ASP A 186 -19.53 -4.47 -4.45
C ASP A 186 -19.59 -5.45 -5.62
N LYS A 187 -18.42 -5.90 -6.11
CA LYS A 187 -18.34 -6.86 -7.20
C LYS A 187 -18.84 -8.23 -6.79
N GLN A 188 -18.54 -8.67 -5.58
CA GLN A 188 -19.01 -9.93 -5.01
C GLN A 188 -20.52 -9.90 -4.78
N ALA A 189 -21.09 -8.78 -4.35
CA ALA A 189 -22.55 -8.62 -4.25
C ALA A 189 -23.24 -8.74 -5.62
N GLN A 190 -22.62 -8.23 -6.68
CA GLN A 190 -23.12 -8.37 -8.07
C GLN A 190 -22.87 -9.76 -8.66
N MET A 191 -21.76 -10.40 -8.27
CA MET A 191 -21.30 -11.69 -8.80
C MET A 191 -20.81 -12.59 -7.64
N PRO A 192 -21.73 -13.14 -6.82
CA PRO A 192 -21.37 -13.86 -5.58
C PRO A 192 -20.51 -15.09 -5.81
N GLN A 193 -20.67 -15.71 -6.99
CA GLN A 193 -20.04 -16.96 -7.42
C GLN A 193 -18.66 -16.75 -8.08
N GLY A 194 -18.11 -15.52 -8.07
CA GLY A 194 -16.93 -15.20 -8.89
C GLY A 194 -15.77 -14.47 -8.22
N TYR A 195 -16.03 -13.59 -7.27
CA TYR A 195 -14.99 -12.77 -6.65
C TYR A 195 -14.82 -13.15 -5.18
N GLY A 196 -14.15 -14.27 -4.93
CA GLY A 196 -13.74 -14.68 -3.58
C GLY A 196 -12.39 -14.07 -3.24
N PHE A 197 -12.37 -13.15 -2.27
CA PHE A 197 -11.14 -12.74 -1.60
C PHE A 197 -11.32 -12.89 -0.09
N ASN A 198 -10.26 -13.30 0.59
CA ASN A 198 -10.28 -13.49 2.03
C ASN A 198 -10.07 -12.14 2.72
N GLU A 199 -11.19 -11.52 3.13
CA GLU A 199 -11.21 -10.19 3.73
C GLU A 199 -10.42 -10.14 5.05
N ASP A 200 -10.47 -11.18 5.88
CA ASP A 200 -9.69 -11.25 7.13
C ASP A 200 -8.19 -11.21 6.85
N GLN A 201 -7.72 -11.99 5.87
CA GLN A 201 -6.32 -12.03 5.47
C GLN A 201 -5.88 -10.69 4.84
N TRP A 202 -6.77 -10.04 4.08
CA TRP A 202 -6.54 -8.71 3.53
C TRP A 202 -6.32 -7.66 4.62
N TYR A 203 -7.24 -7.56 5.58
CA TYR A 203 -7.12 -6.59 6.67
C TYR A 203 -5.99 -6.95 7.64
N TYR A 204 -5.71 -8.24 7.87
CA TYR A 204 -4.54 -8.66 8.62
C TYR A 204 -3.23 -8.19 7.96
N PHE A 205 -3.09 -8.33 6.64
CA PHE A 205 -1.92 -7.81 5.91
C PHE A 205 -1.75 -6.31 6.13
N TRP A 206 -2.82 -5.53 5.94
CA TRP A 206 -2.79 -4.08 6.14
C TRP A 206 -2.54 -3.67 7.59
N ARG A 207 -2.98 -4.49 8.55
CA ARG A 207 -2.74 -4.26 9.97
C ARG A 207 -1.26 -4.38 10.34
N ILE A 208 -0.62 -5.44 9.86
CA ILE A 208 0.82 -5.62 10.03
C ILE A 208 1.57 -4.52 9.28
N PHE A 209 1.17 -4.22 8.04
CA PHE A 209 1.79 -3.17 7.25
C PHE A 209 1.73 -1.80 7.94
N GLY A 210 0.55 -1.39 8.44
CA GLY A 210 0.36 -0.16 9.18
C GLY A 210 1.18 -0.09 10.47
N SER A 211 1.22 -1.20 11.23
CA SER A 211 2.04 -1.30 12.45
C SER A 211 3.53 -1.09 12.15
N LEU A 212 4.03 -1.64 11.04
CA LEU A 212 5.43 -1.46 10.63
C LEU A 212 5.74 -0.04 10.13
N LEU A 213 4.73 0.69 9.63
CA LEU A 213 4.85 2.13 9.35
C LEU A 213 4.84 2.99 10.64
N GLY A 214 4.61 2.37 11.80
CA GLY A 214 4.55 3.04 13.09
C GLY A 214 3.20 3.70 13.37
N LEU A 215 2.12 3.23 12.74
CA LEU A 215 0.77 3.69 13.07
C LEU A 215 0.34 3.22 14.45
N HIS A 216 -0.37 4.09 15.18
CA HIS A 216 -1.06 3.69 16.41
C HIS A 216 -2.17 2.68 16.08
N SER A 217 -2.36 1.65 16.91
CA SER A 217 -3.30 0.55 16.63
C SER A 217 -4.73 1.00 16.38
N GLN A 218 -5.21 2.03 17.09
CA GLN A 218 -6.54 2.62 16.90
C GLN A 218 -6.77 3.27 15.53
N LEU A 219 -5.69 3.55 14.78
CA LEU A 219 -5.75 4.14 13.44
C LEU A 219 -5.58 3.09 12.33
N ILE A 220 -5.68 1.81 12.69
CA ILE A 220 -5.50 0.68 11.80
C ILE A 220 -6.77 -0.17 11.88
N PRO A 221 -7.54 -0.33 10.79
CA PRO A 221 -8.77 -1.11 10.84
C PRO A 221 -8.46 -2.62 10.92
N HIS A 222 -9.25 -3.34 11.72
CA HIS A 222 -9.14 -4.79 11.85
C HIS A 222 -10.02 -5.55 10.84
N ASN A 223 -11.06 -4.91 10.33
CA ASN A 223 -12.02 -5.47 9.38
C ASN A 223 -12.59 -4.36 8.48
N HIS A 224 -13.45 -4.75 7.54
CA HIS A 224 -14.03 -3.82 6.57
C HIS A 224 -14.93 -2.76 7.20
N ASP A 225 -15.76 -3.14 8.17
CA ASP A 225 -16.73 -2.23 8.78
C ASP A 225 -16.00 -1.13 9.58
N GLU A 226 -14.94 -1.50 10.31
CA GLU A 226 -14.04 -0.54 10.95
C GLU A 226 -13.32 0.35 9.93
N ALA A 227 -12.85 -0.21 8.81
CA ALA A 227 -12.19 0.57 7.76
C ALA A 227 -13.15 1.59 7.13
N GLN A 228 -14.39 1.17 6.91
CA GLN A 228 -15.48 2.00 6.44
C GLN A 228 -15.78 3.10 7.44
N GLU A 229 -15.94 2.78 8.72
CA GLU A 229 -16.20 3.76 9.77
C GLU A 229 -15.08 4.79 9.87
N MET A 230 -13.82 4.34 9.94
CA MET A 230 -12.65 5.23 9.96
C MET A 230 -12.65 6.14 8.73
N TRP A 231 -12.91 5.59 7.53
CA TRP A 231 -13.05 6.37 6.31
C TRP A 231 -14.11 7.47 6.48
N TYR A 232 -15.32 7.15 6.93
CA TYR A 232 -16.36 8.15 7.18
C TYR A 232 -15.92 9.21 8.20
N GLN A 233 -15.26 8.81 9.29
CA GLN A 233 -14.79 9.74 10.32
C GLN A 233 -13.78 10.76 9.78
N PHE A 234 -12.91 10.38 8.84
CA PHE A 234 -11.99 11.33 8.19
C PHE A 234 -12.73 12.46 7.45
N PHE A 235 -13.84 12.16 6.78
CA PHE A 235 -14.63 13.18 6.08
C PHE A 235 -15.55 13.94 7.05
N ALA A 236 -16.19 13.25 8.00
CA ALA A 236 -17.09 13.86 8.98
C ALA A 236 -16.38 14.88 9.88
N ASN A 237 -15.12 14.59 10.25
CA ASN A 237 -14.30 15.48 11.06
C ASN A 237 -13.63 16.61 10.24
N GLY A 238 -13.94 16.72 8.95
CA GLY A 238 -13.36 17.72 8.06
C GLY A 238 -11.86 17.54 7.79
N ILE A 239 -11.27 16.39 8.15
CA ILE A 239 -9.85 16.09 7.88
C ILE A 239 -9.64 15.86 6.37
N CYS A 240 -10.64 15.25 5.72
CA CYS A 240 -10.68 15.01 4.29
C CYS A 240 -11.79 15.82 3.60
N ARG A 241 -11.55 16.26 2.36
CA ARG A 241 -12.55 16.95 1.54
C ARG A 241 -13.31 15.98 0.64
N GLY A 242 -14.58 16.29 0.39
CA GLY A 242 -15.39 15.58 -0.60
C GLY A 242 -16.53 14.78 0.03
N ASN A 243 -16.92 13.70 -0.64
CA ASN A 243 -18.03 12.84 -0.23
C ASN A 243 -17.49 11.44 0.15
N PRO A 244 -17.66 10.97 1.40
CA PRO A 244 -17.15 9.67 1.81
C PRO A 244 -17.80 8.49 1.07
N HIS A 245 -18.97 8.67 0.46
CA HIS A 245 -19.65 7.64 -0.34
C HIS A 245 -19.12 7.50 -1.78
N SER A 246 -18.26 8.41 -2.25
CA SER A 246 -17.76 8.41 -3.63
C SER A 246 -16.33 7.86 -3.71
N LEU A 247 -16.19 6.58 -4.04
CA LEU A 247 -14.89 5.89 -4.17
C LEU A 247 -14.40 5.76 -5.61
N ASP A 248 -14.73 6.73 -6.46
CA ASP A 248 -14.39 6.73 -7.88
C ASP A 248 -13.88 8.10 -8.37
N TYR A 249 -13.63 8.22 -9.66
CA TYR A 249 -13.12 9.44 -10.30
C TYR A 249 -14.08 10.65 -10.20
N ARG A 250 -15.35 10.44 -9.82
CA ARG A 250 -16.37 11.47 -9.64
C ARG A 250 -16.37 12.06 -8.23
N GLN A 251 -15.47 11.61 -7.36
CA GLN A 251 -15.27 12.15 -6.02
C GLN A 251 -15.19 13.69 -6.04
N PRO A 252 -16.19 14.42 -5.48
CA PRO A 252 -16.24 15.88 -5.53
C PRO A 252 -15.08 16.55 -4.79
N GLY A 253 -14.43 15.86 -3.86
CA GLY A 253 -13.21 16.34 -3.22
C GLY A 253 -12.10 16.67 -4.23
N PHE A 254 -12.04 15.99 -5.39
CA PHE A 254 -10.99 16.22 -6.38
C PHE A 254 -11.04 17.61 -7.03
N SER A 255 -12.21 18.21 -7.22
CA SER A 255 -12.33 19.58 -7.72
C SER A 255 -11.93 20.64 -6.69
N SER A 256 -11.89 20.27 -5.41
CA SER A 256 -11.48 21.15 -4.30
C SER A 256 -9.98 21.07 -3.99
N LEU A 257 -9.23 20.23 -4.71
CA LEU A 257 -7.78 20.13 -4.53
C LEU A 257 -7.07 21.37 -5.07
N ASN A 258 -5.87 21.63 -4.56
CA ASN A 258 -4.95 22.62 -5.10
C ASN A 258 -4.83 22.44 -6.63
N VAL A 259 -5.05 23.54 -7.37
CA VAL A 259 -5.13 23.54 -8.84
C VAL A 259 -3.88 22.95 -9.47
N GLY A 260 -2.69 23.28 -8.94
CA GLY A 260 -1.42 22.75 -9.43
C GLY A 260 -1.34 21.23 -9.29
N LEU A 261 -1.67 20.69 -8.11
CA LEU A 261 -1.69 19.24 -7.87
C LEU A 261 -2.75 18.52 -8.71
N ASN A 262 -3.97 19.07 -8.79
CA ASN A 262 -5.06 18.46 -9.55
C ASN A 262 -4.71 18.39 -11.05
N ASN A 263 -4.21 19.50 -11.62
CA ASN A 263 -3.80 19.56 -13.02
C ASN A 263 -2.61 18.64 -13.29
N ALA A 264 -1.63 18.61 -12.39
CA ALA A 264 -0.47 17.74 -12.53
C ALA A 264 -0.84 16.26 -12.52
N PHE A 265 -1.76 15.85 -11.64
CA PHE A 265 -2.24 14.46 -11.59
C PHE A 265 -3.01 14.08 -12.84
N ASN A 266 -3.92 14.94 -13.30
CA ASN A 266 -4.69 14.69 -14.53
C ASN A 266 -3.76 14.60 -15.75
N ALA A 267 -2.75 15.45 -15.84
CA ALA A 267 -1.74 15.40 -16.88
C ALA A 267 -0.84 14.15 -16.77
N ALA A 268 -0.52 13.69 -15.56
CA ALA A 268 0.31 12.51 -15.32
C ALA A 268 -0.30 11.23 -15.90
N ASN A 269 -1.63 11.13 -15.94
CA ASN A 269 -2.32 10.01 -16.58
C ASN A 269 -2.08 9.92 -18.09
N ASN A 270 -1.72 11.03 -18.73
CA ASN A 270 -1.38 11.09 -20.15
C ASN A 270 0.13 10.91 -20.40
N VAL A 271 0.95 10.82 -19.36
CA VAL A 271 2.39 10.57 -19.49
C VAL A 271 2.61 9.07 -19.68
N ALA A 272 3.17 8.71 -20.84
CA ALA A 272 3.58 7.34 -21.12
C ALA A 272 4.62 6.88 -20.08
N PRO A 273 4.52 5.65 -19.55
CA PRO A 273 5.59 5.09 -18.73
C PRO A 273 6.89 5.06 -19.56
N ASP A 274 8.03 5.36 -18.94
CA ASP A 274 9.30 5.22 -19.64
C ASP A 274 9.59 3.73 -19.96
N LYS A 275 10.55 3.49 -20.86
CA LYS A 275 10.89 2.13 -21.32
C LYS A 275 11.35 1.23 -20.16
N MET A 276 12.10 1.76 -19.20
CA MET A 276 12.55 1.01 -18.02
C MET A 276 11.36 0.63 -17.12
N THR A 277 10.37 1.52 -16.95
CA THR A 277 9.14 1.22 -16.21
C THR A 277 8.27 0.20 -16.92
N THR A 278 8.22 0.22 -18.25
CA THR A 278 7.51 -0.79 -19.03
C THR A 278 8.20 -2.16 -18.92
N LEU A 279 9.54 -2.19 -19.02
CA LEU A 279 10.34 -3.41 -18.84
C LEU A 279 10.26 -3.95 -17.42
N ASP A 280 10.23 -3.09 -16.40
CA ASP A 280 10.03 -3.49 -15.01
C ASP A 280 8.62 -4.04 -14.81
N LEU A 281 7.56 -3.38 -15.33
CA LEU A 281 6.19 -3.91 -15.29
C LEU A 281 6.09 -5.30 -15.92
N LEU A 282 6.80 -5.52 -17.04
CA LEU A 282 6.94 -6.82 -17.69
C LEU A 282 7.74 -7.83 -16.85
N SER A 283 8.73 -7.37 -16.08
CA SER A 283 9.42 -8.23 -15.11
C SER A 283 8.48 -8.79 -14.04
N PHE A 284 7.29 -8.18 -13.84
CA PHE A 284 6.27 -8.71 -12.95
C PHE A 284 5.35 -9.77 -13.58
N PHE A 285 5.39 -9.94 -14.90
CA PHE A 285 4.56 -10.91 -15.64
C PHE A 285 4.72 -12.37 -15.13
N PRO A 286 5.94 -12.87 -14.82
CA PRO A 286 6.10 -14.20 -14.23
C PRO A 286 5.30 -14.40 -12.93
N SER A 287 5.22 -13.40 -12.06
CA SER A 287 4.46 -13.55 -10.81
C SER A 287 2.98 -13.33 -10.97
N TRP A 288 2.55 -12.47 -11.89
CA TRP A 288 1.14 -12.46 -12.30
C TRP A 288 0.73 -13.87 -12.76
N LEU A 289 1.52 -14.49 -13.65
CA LEU A 289 1.26 -15.84 -14.16
C LEU A 289 1.24 -16.90 -13.04
N VAL A 290 2.24 -16.91 -12.15
CA VAL A 290 2.28 -17.83 -10.99
C VAL A 290 1.07 -17.65 -10.09
N THR A 291 0.62 -16.41 -9.87
CA THR A 291 -0.57 -16.11 -9.07
C THR A 291 -1.84 -16.58 -9.75
N GLN A 292 -1.95 -16.45 -11.08
CA GLN A 292 -3.07 -17.05 -11.82
C GLN A 292 -3.05 -18.58 -11.72
N VAL A 293 -1.88 -19.22 -11.75
CA VAL A 293 -1.74 -20.68 -11.60
C VAL A 293 -2.10 -21.13 -10.17
N ARG A 294 -1.64 -20.44 -9.13
CA ARG A 294 -1.97 -20.79 -7.73
C ARG A 294 -3.44 -20.60 -7.41
N ASN A 295 -4.06 -19.56 -7.97
CA ASN A 295 -5.49 -19.30 -7.82
C ASN A 295 -6.34 -20.04 -8.87
N HIS A 296 -5.74 -20.94 -9.66
CA HIS A 296 -6.48 -21.75 -10.62
C HIS A 296 -7.68 -22.50 -10.03
N PRO A 297 -7.67 -23.02 -8.78
CA PRO A 297 -8.87 -23.57 -8.15
C PRO A 297 -10.00 -22.54 -8.03
N ARG A 298 -9.70 -21.32 -7.54
CA ARG A 298 -10.67 -20.21 -7.45
C ARG A 298 -11.18 -19.79 -8.83
N TRP A 299 -10.33 -19.82 -9.86
CA TRP A 299 -10.74 -19.56 -11.25
C TRP A 299 -11.62 -20.67 -11.85
N ARG A 300 -11.41 -21.93 -11.44
CA ARG A 300 -12.30 -23.03 -11.82
C ARG A 300 -13.67 -22.86 -11.18
N GLU A 301 -13.73 -22.42 -9.93
CA GLU A 301 -14.97 -22.08 -9.21
C GLU A 301 -15.68 -20.92 -9.92
N PHE A 302 -14.97 -19.82 -10.20
CA PHE A 302 -15.46 -18.70 -11.03
C PHE A 302 -16.07 -19.16 -12.36
N ARG A 303 -15.35 -20.00 -13.13
CA ARG A 303 -15.83 -20.48 -14.44
C ARG A 303 -17.00 -21.46 -14.33
N LYS A 304 -17.18 -22.10 -13.18
CA LYS A 304 -18.27 -23.02 -12.91
C LYS A 304 -19.49 -22.33 -12.29
N GLY A 305 -19.39 -21.05 -11.93
CA GLY A 305 -20.42 -20.32 -11.21
C GLY A 305 -20.77 -20.99 -9.88
N ARG A 306 -19.74 -21.48 -9.18
CA ARG A 306 -19.81 -22.17 -7.89
C ARG A 306 -18.92 -21.47 -6.87
#